data_AF-A0A973EV39-F1
#
_entry.id   AF-A0A973EV39-F1
#
_cell.length_a   1.000
_cell.length_b   1.000
_cell.length_c   1.000
_cell.angle_alpha   90.00
_cell.angle_beta   90.00
_cell.angle_gamma   90.00
#
_symmetry.space_group_name_H-M   'P 1'
#
loop_
_entity.id
_entity.type
_entity.pdbx_description
1 polymer ?
#
loop_
_entity_poly.entity_id
_entity_poly.type
_entity_poly.pdbx_seq_one_letter_code
_entity_poly.pdbx_strand_id
1 'polypeptide(L)'
;DVDKLAAQLFEKSPKKAVKYSTEYSVNAGNNTVAQWKDFYKFLFTKYVDGNVKEKRPVPPGYKYIPPKVSQPGYGEEWYRIIIQHTGDKFKAK
;
A
#
# COMPACT_ATOMS: atom_id res chain seq x y z
N ASP A 1 1.31 25.13 -11.80
CA ASP A 1 0.05 25.86 -11.51
C ASP A 1 -0.03 26.45 -10.11
N VAL A 2 0.29 25.71 -9.05
CA VAL A 2 0.28 26.21 -7.65
C VAL A 2 1.17 27.45 -7.46
N ASP A 3 2.42 27.39 -7.91
CA ASP A 3 3.38 28.51 -7.74
C ASP A 3 2.96 29.75 -8.52
N LYS A 4 2.40 29.56 -9.72
CA LYS A 4 1.90 30.67 -10.55
C LYS A 4 0.72 31.36 -9.86
N LEU A 5 -0.21 30.61 -9.28
CA LEU A 5 -1.33 31.17 -8.53
C LEU A 5 -0.87 31.85 -7.23
N ALA A 6 0.10 31.25 -6.53
CA ALA A 6 0.69 31.85 -5.34
C ALA A 6 1.38 33.19 -5.67
N ALA A 7 2.13 33.27 -6.77
CA ALA A 7 2.77 34.50 -7.24
C ALA A 7 1.74 35.59 -7.57
N GLN A 8 0.67 35.24 -8.32
CA GLN A 8 -0.43 36.18 -8.61
C GLN A 8 -1.17 36.65 -7.36
N LEU A 9 -1.34 35.78 -6.36
CA LEU A 9 -1.92 36.15 -5.08
C LEU A 9 -0.97 37.06 -4.30
N PHE A 10 0.34 36.89 -4.42
CA PHE A 10 1.34 37.65 -3.69
C PHE A 10 1.36 39.11 -4.15
N GLU A 11 1.30 39.34 -5.47
CA GLU A 11 1.16 40.69 -6.06
C GLU A 11 -0.05 41.45 -5.52
N LYS A 12 -1.15 40.74 -5.26
CA LYS A 12 -2.41 41.34 -4.76
C LYS A 12 -2.43 41.46 -3.23
N SER A 13 -1.92 40.45 -2.54
CA SER A 13 -1.91 40.34 -1.08
C SER A 13 -0.94 39.24 -0.63
N PRO A 14 0.23 39.61 -0.10
CA PRO A 14 1.21 38.64 0.42
C PRO A 14 0.61 37.67 1.44
N LYS A 15 -0.30 38.14 2.30
CA LYS A 15 -0.99 37.31 3.29
C LYS A 15 -1.84 36.20 2.65
N LYS A 16 -2.50 36.46 1.51
CA LYS A 16 -3.29 35.45 0.79
C LYS A 16 -2.39 34.40 0.16
N ALA A 17 -1.26 34.81 -0.41
CA ALA A 17 -0.29 33.87 -0.98
C ALA A 17 0.29 32.93 0.08
N VAL A 18 0.74 33.46 1.22
CA VAL A 18 1.26 32.65 2.33
C VAL A 18 0.22 31.64 2.82
N LYS A 19 -1.03 32.08 3.00
CA LYS A 19 -2.13 31.20 3.40
C LYS A 19 -2.34 30.08 2.38
N TYR A 20 -2.41 30.43 1.09
CA TYR A 20 -2.62 29.47 0.02
C TYR A 20 -1.49 28.42 -0.06
N SER A 21 -0.22 28.84 -0.01
CA SER A 21 0.93 27.92 -0.02
C SER A 21 0.98 27.00 1.19
N THR A 22 0.58 27.52 2.36
CA THR A 22 0.48 26.73 3.59
C THR A 22 -0.62 25.67 3.46
N GLU A 23 -1.82 26.07 3.03
CA GLU A 23 -2.96 25.16 2.82
C GLU A 23 -2.63 24.10 1.78
N TYR A 24 -2.00 24.48 0.68
CA TYR A 24 -1.54 23.52 -0.33
C TYR A 24 -0.59 22.48 0.27
N SER A 25 0.44 22.92 1.01
CA SER A 25 1.45 22.03 1.58
C SER A 25 0.84 21.07 2.60
N VAL A 26 -0.04 21.57 3.48
CA VAL A 26 -0.78 20.74 4.46
C VAL A 26 -1.67 19.73 3.75
N ASN A 27 -2.43 20.15 2.75
CA ASN A 27 -3.32 19.27 2.01
C ASN A 27 -2.54 18.22 1.21
N ALA A 28 -1.41 18.58 0.62
CA ALA A 28 -0.52 17.64 -0.06
C ALA A 28 -0.02 16.56 0.90
N GLY A 29 0.50 16.96 2.07
CA GLY A 29 0.95 16.02 3.10
C GLY A 29 -0.17 15.09 3.59
N ASN A 30 -1.34 15.65 3.88
CA ASN A 30 -2.51 14.86 4.29
C ASN A 30 -2.95 13.87 3.20
N ASN A 31 -2.97 14.29 1.94
CA ASN A 31 -3.33 13.45 0.81
C ASN A 31 -2.32 12.33 0.60
N THR A 32 -1.02 12.60 0.76
CA THR A 32 0.00 11.57 0.72
C THR A 32 -0.25 10.52 1.80
N VAL A 33 -0.43 10.95 3.06
CA VAL A 33 -0.69 10.01 4.17
C VAL A 33 -1.96 9.20 3.94
N ALA A 34 -3.03 9.83 3.43
CA ALA A 34 -4.28 9.14 3.11
C ALA A 34 -4.07 8.06 2.05
N GLN A 35 -3.39 8.38 0.94
CA GLN A 35 -3.08 7.42 -0.11
C GLN A 35 -2.23 6.24 0.40
N TRP A 36 -1.21 6.51 1.22
CA TRP A 36 -0.39 5.46 1.82
C TRP A 36 -1.19 4.56 2.76
N LYS A 37 -2.14 5.11 3.53
CA LYS A 37 -3.05 4.32 4.37
C LYS A 37 -3.94 3.40 3.52
N ASP A 38 -4.45 3.88 2.39
CA ASP A 38 -5.28 3.05 1.51
C ASP A 38 -4.46 1.98 0.79
N PHE A 39 -3.24 2.31 0.37
CA PHE A 39 -2.31 1.34 -0.18
C PHE A 39 -1.92 0.27 0.84
N TYR A 40 -1.65 0.66 2.09
CA TYR A 40 -1.43 -0.27 3.20
C TYR A 40 -2.62 -1.20 3.38
N LYS A 41 -3.87 -0.68 3.44
CA LYS A 41 -5.07 -1.52 3.58
C LYS A 41 -5.17 -2.55 2.45
N PHE A 42 -4.86 -2.13 1.22
CA PHE A 42 -4.84 -3.02 0.06
C PHE A 42 -3.80 -4.14 0.23
N LEU A 43 -2.53 -3.78 0.49
CA LEU A 43 -1.45 -4.75 0.65
C LEU A 43 -1.70 -5.69 1.82
N PHE A 44 -2.08 -5.16 2.98
CA PHE A 44 -2.35 -5.94 4.18
C PHE A 44 -3.51 -6.92 3.96
N THR A 45 -4.59 -6.48 3.31
CA THR A 45 -5.72 -7.39 3.03
C THR A 45 -5.35 -8.44 2.00
N LYS A 46 -4.51 -8.09 1.01
CA LYS A 46 -4.13 -8.97 -0.10
C LYS A 46 -3.06 -9.98 0.27
N TYR A 47 -2.09 -9.60 1.10
CA TYR A 47 -0.88 -10.36 1.39
C TYR A 47 -0.68 -10.50 2.91
N VAL A 48 -1.46 -11.36 3.55
CA VAL A 48 -1.39 -11.59 5.00
C VAL A 48 -1.08 -13.04 5.30
N ASP A 49 -0.12 -13.27 6.19
CA ASP A 49 0.20 -14.61 6.72
C ASP A 49 0.54 -15.64 5.62
N GLY A 50 1.36 -15.21 4.64
CA GLY A 50 1.72 -16.04 3.48
C GLY A 50 0.58 -16.30 2.47
N ASN A 51 -0.63 -15.83 2.76
CA ASN A 51 -1.76 -15.93 1.84
C ASN A 51 -1.74 -14.79 0.82
N VAL A 52 -2.06 -15.13 -0.43
CA VAL A 52 -2.40 -14.19 -1.49
C VAL A 52 -3.90 -14.27 -1.73
N LYS A 53 -4.62 -13.16 -1.50
CA LYS A 53 -6.07 -13.06 -1.69
C LYS A 53 -6.41 -12.39 -3.02
N GLU A 54 -7.23 -13.04 -3.82
CA GLU A 54 -7.70 -12.56 -5.12
C GLU A 54 -9.20 -12.27 -5.05
N LYS A 55 -9.59 -11.05 -5.42
CA LYS A 55 -11.00 -10.66 -5.50
C LYS A 55 -11.67 -11.46 -6.62
N ARG A 56 -12.90 -11.89 -6.37
CA ARG A 56 -13.74 -12.56 -7.36
C ARG A 56 -15.05 -11.80 -7.56
N PRO A 57 -15.69 -11.93 -8.74
CA PRO A 57 -17.03 -11.41 -8.95
C PRO A 57 -18.01 -11.97 -7.91
N VAL A 58 -18.87 -11.11 -7.37
CA VAL A 58 -19.94 -11.54 -6.46
C VAL A 58 -21.09 -12.09 -7.31
N PRO A 59 -21.55 -13.33 -7.09
CA PRO A 59 -22.67 -13.89 -7.85
C PRO A 59 -23.98 -13.13 -7.61
N PRO A 60 -24.94 -13.16 -8.56
CA PRO A 60 -26.28 -12.58 -8.34
C PRO A 60 -26.93 -13.11 -7.07
N GLY A 61 -27.56 -12.22 -6.30
CA GLY A 61 -28.23 -12.57 -5.03
C GLY A 61 -27.30 -12.62 -3.80
N TYR A 62 -26.00 -12.41 -3.95
CA TYR A 62 -25.05 -12.35 -2.83
C TYR A 62 -24.57 -10.92 -2.57
N LYS A 63 -24.39 -10.56 -1.29
CA LYS A 63 -23.79 -9.26 -0.88
C LYS A 63 -22.27 -9.27 -1.01
N TYR A 64 -21.64 -10.42 -0.76
CA TYR A 64 -20.20 -10.63 -0.84
C TYR A 64 -19.88 -12.11 -1.08
N ILE A 65 -18.67 -12.38 -1.57
CA ILE A 65 -18.10 -13.73 -1.72
C ILE A 65 -16.69 -13.73 -1.11
N PRO A 66 -16.25 -14.82 -0.45
CA PRO A 66 -14.87 -14.93 -0.02
C PRO A 66 -13.90 -14.83 -1.21
N PRO A 67 -12.73 -14.18 -1.02
CA PRO A 67 -11.71 -14.16 -2.07
C PRO A 67 -11.22 -15.57 -2.38
N LYS A 68 -10.64 -15.75 -3.56
CA LYS A 68 -9.80 -16.93 -3.81
C LYS A 68 -8.51 -16.73 -3.04
N VAL A 69 -8.04 -17.77 -2.36
CA VAL A 69 -6.82 -17.73 -1.54
C VAL A 69 -5.82 -18.72 -2.10
N SER A 70 -4.56 -18.30 -2.24
CA SER A 70 -3.43 -19.18 -2.51
C SER A 70 -2.33 -18.96 -1.47
N GLN A 71 -1.55 -20.00 -1.18
CA GLN A 71 -0.43 -19.93 -0.25
C GLN A 71 0.80 -20.52 -0.98
N PRO A 72 1.52 -19.70 -1.78
CA PRO A 72 2.60 -20.19 -2.64
C PRO A 72 3.80 -20.76 -1.86
N GLY A 73 3.87 -20.53 -0.55
CA GLY A 73 5.01 -20.89 0.28
C GLY A 73 6.21 -19.97 0.03
N TYR A 74 7.35 -20.33 0.60
CA TYR A 74 8.60 -19.59 0.39
C TYR A 74 9.25 -19.98 -0.94
N GLY A 75 10.10 -19.10 -1.47
CA GLY A 75 10.91 -19.43 -2.65
C GLY A 75 11.94 -20.51 -2.36
N GLU A 76 12.40 -21.20 -3.41
CA GLU A 76 13.38 -22.28 -3.31
C GLU A 76 14.65 -21.86 -2.57
N GLU A 77 15.12 -20.63 -2.79
CA GLU A 77 16.31 -20.08 -2.14
C GLU A 77 16.18 -20.08 -0.60
N TRP A 78 15.00 -19.74 -0.09
CA TRP A 78 14.76 -19.77 1.35
C TRP A 78 14.83 -21.19 1.90
N TYR A 79 14.28 -22.17 1.17
CA TYR A 79 14.41 -23.56 1.55
C TYR A 79 15.86 -24.05 1.50
N ARG A 80 16.66 -23.60 0.53
CA ARG A 80 18.11 -23.90 0.46
C ARG A 80 18.85 -23.37 1.70
N ILE A 81 18.57 -22.13 2.11
CA ILE A 81 19.13 -21.52 3.33
C ILE A 81 18.76 -22.36 4.57
N ILE A 82 17.49 -22.76 4.70
CA ILE A 82 17.06 -23.61 5.82
C ILE A 82 17.88 -24.90 5.85
N ILE A 83 18.04 -25.60 4.72
CA ILE A 83 18.80 -26.85 4.66
C ILE A 83 20.27 -26.62 5.03
N GLN A 84 20.90 -25.57 4.52
CA GLN A 84 22.30 -25.25 4.83
C GLN A 84 22.54 -25.05 6.34
N HIS A 85 21.61 -24.40 7.04
CA HIS A 85 21.74 -24.12 8.47
C HIS A 85 21.26 -25.23 9.40
N THR A 86 20.52 -26.22 8.89
CA THR A 86 19.91 -27.28 9.71
C THR A 86 20.62 -28.63 9.61
N GLY A 87 21.65 -28.74 8.77
CA GLY A 87 22.47 -29.93 8.62
C GLY A 87 21.61 -31.15 8.27
N ASP A 88 21.75 -32.22 9.06
CA ASP A 88 21.14 -33.52 8.75
C ASP A 88 19.68 -33.64 9.24
N LYS A 89 19.11 -32.58 9.83
CA LYS A 89 17.76 -32.59 10.41
C LYS A 89 16.68 -33.08 9.44
N PHE A 90 16.83 -32.79 8.15
CA PHE A 90 15.85 -33.13 7.11
C PHE A 90 16.30 -34.27 6.17
N LYS A 91 17.42 -34.97 6.46
CA LYS A 91 17.83 -36.14 5.68
C LYS A 91 16.83 -37.28 5.92
N ALA A 92 16.30 -37.84 4.83
CA ALA A 92 15.47 -39.05 4.91
C ALA A 92 16.32 -40.23 5.41
N LYS A 93 15.68 -41.16 6.13
CA LYS A 93 16.30 -42.42 6.54
C LYS A 93 16.41 -43.39 5.37
#